data_AF-A0A7V9HZS3-F1
#
_entry.id   AF-A0A7V9HZS3-F1
#
_cell.length_a   1.000
_cell.length_b   1.000
_cell.length_c   1.000
_cell.angle_alpha   90.00
_cell.angle_beta   90.00
_cell.angle_gamma   90.00
#
_symmetry.space_group_name_H-M   'P 1'
#
loop_
_entity.id
_entity.type
_entity.pdbx_description
1 polymer ?
#
loop_
_entity_poly.entity_id
_entity_poly.type
_entity_poly.pdbx_seq_one_letter_code
_entity_poly.pdbx_strand_id
1 'polypeptide(L)'
;SYDAKHNEANGESNRDGESHNRSWNCGVEGPTDDPQIVALRLRQQRNFLTTMLLSQGIPMLVAGDEFGRTQGGNNNAYCQDNETSWLDWEHLDQSLLGFTRKLIAFRHDHPVFRRRRWFQGLELHGLADIEWFTPGGKVMGSRDWGAGHNKAFSVFLNGQAIPSRGPRGERIVDDSFVVMFNAHYDALRFALPRGGYGSEWSSVIDTAAGAVGLTHRVYRSTSRVTLAGRSMLVMQRRA
;
A
#
# COMPACT_ATOMS: atom_id res chain seq x y z
N SER A 1 10.87 3.67 -12.31
CA SER A 1 11.84 4.67 -12.80
C SER A 1 12.05 4.64 -14.31
N TYR A 2 11.39 3.73 -15.04
CA TYR A 2 11.56 3.56 -16.48
C TYR A 2 10.19 3.30 -17.12
N ASP A 3 9.91 3.94 -18.24
CA ASP A 3 8.73 3.70 -19.09
C ASP A 3 9.05 2.67 -20.18
N ALA A 4 10.30 2.59 -20.62
CA ALA A 4 10.77 1.60 -21.58
C ALA A 4 11.73 0.59 -20.92
N LYS A 5 11.88 -0.58 -21.54
CA LYS A 5 12.92 -1.55 -21.20
C LYS A 5 14.27 -1.14 -21.76
N HIS A 6 15.34 -1.38 -21.01
CA HIS A 6 16.73 -1.11 -21.37
C HIS A 6 17.52 -2.41 -21.28
N ASN A 7 17.24 -3.35 -22.19
CA ASN A 7 17.82 -4.70 -22.21
C ASN A 7 19.03 -4.81 -23.16
N GLU A 8 19.62 -3.68 -23.60
CA GLU A 8 20.72 -3.65 -24.58
C GLU A 8 21.91 -4.54 -24.15
N ALA A 9 22.20 -4.59 -22.85
CA ALA A 9 23.27 -5.40 -22.27
C ALA A 9 23.10 -6.91 -22.50
N ASN A 10 21.89 -7.37 -22.85
CA ASN A 10 21.60 -8.78 -23.13
C ASN A 10 22.11 -9.22 -24.52
N GLY A 11 22.49 -8.28 -25.40
CA GLY A 11 23.02 -8.59 -26.73
C GLY A 11 21.98 -8.92 -27.81
N GLU A 12 20.68 -8.82 -27.49
CA GLU A 12 19.58 -9.15 -28.39
C GLU A 12 18.92 -7.92 -29.05
N SER A 13 19.65 -6.80 -29.11
CA SER A 13 19.17 -5.51 -29.64
C SER A 13 17.87 -5.03 -28.96
N ASN A 14 17.75 -5.23 -27.64
CA ASN A 14 16.59 -4.85 -26.82
C ASN A 14 15.26 -5.50 -27.28
N ARG A 15 15.31 -6.63 -28.00
CA ARG A 15 14.12 -7.35 -28.48
C ARG A 15 13.51 -8.27 -27.42
N ASP A 16 14.31 -8.76 -26.49
CA ASP A 16 13.91 -9.64 -25.41
C ASP A 16 13.20 -8.89 -24.26
N GLY A 17 12.43 -9.60 -23.43
CA GLY A 17 11.65 -9.02 -22.32
C GLY A 17 10.31 -8.42 -22.72
N GLU A 18 9.46 -8.17 -21.72
CA GLU A 18 8.10 -7.61 -21.90
C GLU A 18 8.15 -6.14 -22.37
N SER A 19 7.23 -5.73 -23.24
CA SER A 19 7.12 -4.35 -23.73
C SER A 19 6.02 -3.54 -23.02
N HIS A 20 5.08 -4.22 -22.36
CA HIS A 20 3.94 -3.61 -21.66
C HIS A 20 4.04 -3.77 -20.13
N ASN A 21 5.03 -3.13 -19.50
CA ASN A 21 5.33 -3.29 -18.07
C ASN A 21 4.34 -2.62 -17.09
N ARG A 22 3.42 -1.79 -17.59
CA ARG A 22 2.53 -0.95 -16.76
C ARG A 22 3.32 -0.08 -15.75
N SER A 23 4.51 0.35 -16.16
CA SER A 23 5.39 1.18 -15.35
C SER A 23 5.12 2.67 -15.58
N TRP A 24 5.70 3.48 -14.70
CA TRP A 24 5.76 4.93 -14.87
C TRP A 24 7.08 5.45 -14.28
N ASN A 25 7.86 6.19 -15.08
CA ASN A 25 9.15 6.74 -14.68
C ASN A 25 9.06 7.93 -13.71
N CYS A 26 7.85 8.43 -13.46
CA CYS A 26 7.54 9.59 -12.61
C CYS A 26 8.01 10.95 -13.16
N GLY A 27 8.32 11.03 -14.45
CA GLY A 27 8.63 12.27 -15.17
C GLY A 27 10.00 12.29 -15.86
N VAL A 28 10.94 11.49 -15.38
CA VAL A 28 12.30 11.36 -15.94
C VAL A 28 12.62 9.87 -16.10
N GLU A 29 13.19 9.48 -17.23
CA GLU A 29 13.65 8.11 -17.48
C GLU A 29 15.00 7.87 -16.77
N GLY A 30 15.10 6.81 -15.98
CA GLY A 30 16.35 6.44 -15.30
C GLY A 30 16.70 7.28 -14.07
N PRO A 31 17.97 7.27 -13.63
CA PRO A 31 18.44 8.04 -12.47
C PRO A 31 18.21 9.54 -12.61
N THR A 32 17.95 10.22 -11.49
CA THR A 32 17.76 11.67 -11.46
C THR A 32 18.03 12.22 -10.06
N ASP A 33 18.55 13.44 -9.98
CA ASP A 33 18.75 14.18 -8.74
C ASP A 33 17.61 15.16 -8.45
N ASP A 34 16.55 15.19 -9.28
CA ASP A 34 15.37 16.03 -9.01
C ASP A 34 14.69 15.54 -7.72
N PRO A 35 14.71 16.34 -6.64
CA PRO A 35 14.19 15.92 -5.34
C PRO A 35 12.69 15.64 -5.36
N GLN A 36 11.92 16.28 -6.25
CA GLN A 36 10.48 16.06 -6.37
C GLN A 36 10.19 14.69 -6.99
N ILE A 37 10.95 14.29 -8.02
CA ILE A 37 10.80 12.99 -8.68
C ILE A 37 11.30 11.86 -7.76
N VAL A 38 12.44 12.05 -7.09
CA VAL A 38 12.96 11.08 -6.12
C VAL A 38 11.94 10.85 -5.00
N ALA A 39 11.41 11.92 -4.40
CA ALA A 39 10.38 11.81 -3.36
C ALA A 39 9.11 11.11 -3.86
N LEU A 40 8.71 11.35 -5.11
CA LEU A 40 7.55 10.71 -5.71
C LEU A 40 7.77 9.21 -5.95
N ARG A 41 8.95 8.82 -6.44
CA ARG A 41 9.33 7.41 -6.65
C ARG A 41 9.38 6.64 -5.34
N LEU A 42 10.00 7.20 -4.29
CA LEU A 42 9.99 6.61 -2.95
C LEU A 42 8.56 6.43 -2.42
N ARG A 43 7.68 7.41 -2.66
CA ARG A 43 6.26 7.29 -2.30
C ARG A 43 5.56 6.17 -3.08
N GLN A 44 5.84 6.01 -4.38
CA GLN A 44 5.27 4.92 -5.17
C GLN A 44 5.74 3.56 -4.67
N GLN A 45 7.03 3.38 -4.37
CA GLN A 45 7.57 2.16 -3.77
C GLN A 45 6.82 1.81 -2.48
N ARG A 46 6.65 2.78 -1.58
CA ARG A 46 5.89 2.60 -0.33
C ARG A 46 4.42 2.28 -0.57
N ASN A 47 3.78 2.88 -1.59
CA ASN A 47 2.41 2.54 -1.96
C ASN A 47 2.28 1.08 -2.42
N PHE A 48 3.18 0.62 -3.28
CA PHE A 48 3.17 -0.77 -3.76
C PHE A 48 3.43 -1.76 -2.63
N LEU A 49 4.45 -1.50 -1.80
CA LEU A 49 4.74 -2.30 -0.61
C LEU A 49 3.53 -2.36 0.33
N THR A 50 2.91 -1.21 0.62
CA THR A 50 1.74 -1.12 1.51
C THR A 50 0.53 -1.84 0.93
N THR A 51 0.25 -1.66 -0.36
CA THR A 51 -0.86 -2.35 -1.03
C THR A 51 -0.66 -3.86 -1.00
N MET A 52 0.52 -4.35 -1.35
CA MET A 52 0.84 -5.77 -1.41
C MET A 52 0.83 -6.41 -0.01
N LEU A 53 1.44 -5.77 0.98
CA LEU A 53 1.51 -6.29 2.35
C LEU A 53 0.23 -6.12 3.17
N LEU A 54 -0.71 -5.25 2.78
CA LEU A 54 -2.01 -5.13 3.47
C LEU A 54 -3.16 -5.80 2.71
N SER A 55 -2.94 -6.27 1.50
CA SER A 55 -3.93 -7.07 0.78
C SER A 55 -4.14 -8.43 1.45
N GLN A 56 -5.33 -8.99 1.26
CA GLN A 56 -5.60 -10.37 1.68
C GLN A 56 -4.86 -11.35 0.76
N GLY A 57 -4.44 -12.49 1.30
CA GLY A 57 -3.66 -13.51 0.59
C GLY A 57 -2.24 -13.67 1.15
N ILE A 58 -1.34 -14.23 0.34
CA ILE A 58 0.04 -14.47 0.70
C ILE A 58 0.91 -13.52 -0.13
N PRO A 59 1.48 -12.45 0.46
CA PRO A 59 2.34 -11.53 -0.26
C PRO A 59 3.68 -12.21 -0.64
N MET A 60 4.21 -11.85 -1.80
CA MET A 60 5.53 -12.26 -2.25
C MET A 60 6.32 -10.99 -2.61
N LEU A 61 7.49 -10.83 -2.01
CA LEU A 61 8.38 -9.70 -2.24
C LEU A 61 9.58 -10.17 -3.07
N VAL A 62 9.93 -9.43 -4.11
CA VAL A 62 11.15 -9.68 -4.89
C VAL A 62 12.35 -9.24 -4.07
N ALA A 63 13.38 -10.08 -3.97
CA ALA A 63 14.55 -9.77 -3.16
C ALA A 63 15.24 -8.49 -3.64
N GLY A 64 15.49 -7.57 -2.71
CA GLY A 64 16.09 -6.27 -2.95
C GLY A 64 15.10 -5.12 -3.13
N ASP A 65 13.82 -5.40 -3.38
CA ASP A 65 12.79 -4.36 -3.43
C ASP A 65 12.61 -3.65 -2.07
N GLU A 66 12.90 -4.35 -0.96
CA GLU A 66 12.83 -3.79 0.38
C GLU A 66 13.78 -2.61 0.61
N PHE A 67 14.85 -2.50 -0.18
CA PHE A 67 15.88 -1.47 -0.06
C PHE A 67 16.18 -0.73 -1.38
N GLY A 68 15.36 -0.94 -2.42
CA GLY A 68 15.42 -0.17 -3.65
C GLY A 68 16.41 -0.69 -4.69
N ARG A 69 16.60 -2.02 -4.81
CA ARG A 69 17.39 -2.64 -5.87
C ARG A 69 17.03 -2.09 -7.25
N THR A 70 18.03 -1.92 -8.10
CA THR A 70 17.88 -1.52 -9.50
C THR A 70 18.57 -2.52 -10.42
N GLN A 71 18.05 -2.64 -11.66
CA GLN A 71 18.68 -3.36 -12.77
C GLN A 71 18.94 -2.42 -13.95
N GLY A 72 19.03 -1.11 -13.69
CA GLY A 72 19.30 -0.10 -14.71
C GLY A 72 18.21 0.08 -15.78
N GLY A 73 17.00 -0.44 -15.54
CA GLY A 73 15.91 -0.46 -16.53
C GLY A 73 15.86 -1.74 -17.36
N ASN A 74 16.80 -2.67 -17.15
CA ASN A 74 16.71 -4.01 -17.71
C ASN A 74 15.58 -4.78 -17.02
N ASN A 75 14.55 -5.18 -17.78
CA ASN A 75 13.40 -5.90 -17.24
C ASN A 75 13.47 -7.41 -17.47
N ASN A 76 14.59 -7.90 -18.01
CA ASN A 76 14.83 -9.28 -18.37
C ASN A 76 16.31 -9.64 -18.19
N ALA A 77 16.87 -9.38 -17.00
CA ALA A 77 18.29 -9.55 -16.71
C ALA A 77 18.71 -11.04 -16.52
N TYR A 78 18.23 -11.93 -17.39
CA TYR A 78 18.37 -13.38 -17.26
C TYR A 78 19.80 -13.87 -17.54
N CYS A 79 20.54 -13.16 -18.39
CA CYS A 79 21.91 -13.49 -18.79
C CYS A 79 22.97 -12.56 -18.16
N GLN A 80 22.57 -11.72 -17.21
CA GLN A 80 23.46 -10.76 -16.55
C GLN A 80 24.01 -11.33 -15.24
N ASP A 81 25.16 -11.99 -15.30
CA ASP A 81 25.89 -12.47 -14.12
C ASP A 81 26.88 -11.40 -13.62
N ASN A 82 26.35 -10.22 -13.25
CA ASN A 82 27.11 -9.02 -12.91
C ASN A 82 26.29 -8.06 -12.03
N GLU A 83 26.82 -6.87 -11.77
CA GLU A 83 26.23 -5.82 -10.91
C GLU A 83 24.79 -5.43 -11.28
N THR A 84 24.33 -5.72 -12.50
CA THR A 84 22.94 -5.52 -12.93
C THR A 84 21.95 -6.44 -12.19
N SER A 85 22.36 -7.66 -11.83
CA SER A 85 21.51 -8.65 -11.16
C SER A 85 21.86 -8.88 -9.69
N TRP A 86 23.11 -8.58 -9.30
CA TRP A 86 23.56 -8.70 -7.93
C TRP A 86 22.78 -7.80 -6.95
N LEU A 87 22.72 -8.25 -5.70
CA LEU A 87 22.20 -7.43 -4.61
C LEU A 87 23.32 -6.52 -4.11
N ASP A 88 23.15 -5.21 -4.29
CA ASP A 88 24.05 -4.20 -3.75
C ASP A 88 23.74 -3.96 -2.26
N TRP A 89 24.59 -4.52 -1.40
CA TRP A 89 24.49 -4.36 0.06
C TRP A 89 25.20 -3.10 0.57
N GLU A 90 26.00 -2.44 -0.26
CA GLU A 90 26.76 -1.24 0.13
C GLU A 90 25.91 0.03 -0.02
N HIS A 91 25.07 0.10 -1.05
CA HIS A 91 24.30 1.30 -1.41
C HIS A 91 22.77 1.15 -1.24
N LEU A 92 22.35 0.49 -0.15
CA LEU A 92 20.94 0.20 0.08
C LEU A 92 20.17 1.37 0.72
N ASP A 93 18.89 1.58 0.36
CA ASP A 93 18.02 2.58 0.98
C ASP A 93 17.57 2.12 2.37
N GLN A 94 18.28 2.60 3.39
CA GLN A 94 18.00 2.29 4.80
C GLN A 94 16.61 2.76 5.26
N SER A 95 16.09 3.85 4.68
CA SER A 95 14.75 4.36 5.02
C SER A 95 13.68 3.42 4.48
N LEU A 96 13.80 2.98 3.23
CA LEU A 96 12.89 2.02 2.62
C LEU A 96 12.97 0.66 3.33
N LEU A 97 14.17 0.19 3.67
CA LEU A 97 14.35 -1.06 4.43
C LEU A 97 13.66 -0.99 5.79
N GLY A 98 13.85 0.11 6.52
CA GLY A 98 13.19 0.36 7.80
C GLY A 98 11.66 0.41 7.66
N PHE A 99 11.14 1.05 6.62
CA PHE A 99 9.71 1.09 6.31
C PHE A 99 9.17 -0.32 6.04
N THR A 100 9.82 -1.08 5.16
CA THR A 100 9.43 -2.44 4.77
C THR A 100 9.42 -3.39 5.96
N ARG A 101 10.46 -3.36 6.81
CA ARG A 101 10.53 -4.18 8.03
C ARG A 101 9.36 -3.90 8.97
N LYS A 102 9.07 -2.62 9.22
CA LYS A 102 7.95 -2.22 10.09
C LYS A 102 6.60 -2.62 9.49
N LEU A 103 6.45 -2.53 8.17
CA LEU A 103 5.22 -2.93 7.48
C LEU A 103 4.99 -4.46 7.52
N ILE A 104 6.05 -5.25 7.39
CA ILE A 104 5.99 -6.71 7.58
C ILE A 104 5.59 -7.05 9.02
N ALA A 105 6.20 -6.40 10.01
CA ALA A 105 5.84 -6.58 11.42
C ALA A 105 4.36 -6.19 11.67
N PHE A 106 3.91 -5.05 11.14
CA PHE A 106 2.52 -4.61 11.23
C PHE A 106 1.55 -5.65 10.64
N ARG A 107 1.83 -6.19 9.44
CA ARG A 107 1.01 -7.27 8.86
C ARG A 107 0.98 -8.49 9.77
N HIS A 108 2.13 -8.86 10.34
CA HIS A 108 2.24 -10.00 11.24
C HIS A 108 1.40 -9.79 12.52
N ASP A 109 1.41 -8.59 13.08
CA ASP A 109 0.72 -8.31 14.34
C ASP A 109 -0.80 -8.15 14.20
N HIS A 110 -1.29 -7.94 12.97
CA HIS A 110 -2.70 -7.68 12.68
C HIS A 110 -3.37 -8.78 11.83
N PRO A 111 -4.03 -9.78 12.46
CA PRO A 111 -4.77 -10.85 11.79
C PRO A 111 -5.82 -10.38 10.77
N VAL A 112 -6.35 -9.16 10.87
CA VAL A 112 -7.33 -8.62 9.93
C VAL A 112 -6.79 -8.54 8.49
N PHE A 113 -5.47 -8.43 8.32
CA PHE A 113 -4.79 -8.43 7.01
C PHE A 113 -4.37 -9.85 6.55
N ARG A 114 -4.52 -10.86 7.41
CA ARG A 114 -4.06 -12.25 7.18
C ARG A 114 -5.21 -13.26 7.37
N ARG A 115 -6.41 -12.93 6.89
CA ARG A 115 -7.59 -13.79 7.09
C ARG A 115 -7.45 -15.09 6.30
N ARG A 116 -7.94 -16.20 6.88
CA ARG A 116 -8.06 -17.51 6.22
C ARG A 116 -9.35 -17.65 5.40
N ARG A 117 -10.29 -16.73 5.59
CA ARG A 117 -11.61 -16.70 4.93
C ARG A 117 -11.88 -15.30 4.39
N TRP A 118 -12.59 -15.26 3.27
CA TRP A 118 -13.02 -14.04 2.61
C TRP A 118 -13.81 -13.12 3.53
N PHE A 119 -13.80 -11.83 3.21
CA PHE A 119 -14.80 -10.90 3.73
C PHE A 119 -16.15 -11.20 3.07
N GLN A 120 -17.23 -11.06 3.83
CA GLN A 120 -18.58 -11.45 3.37
C GLN A 120 -19.58 -10.30 3.42
N GLY A 121 -19.22 -9.15 3.98
CA GLY A 121 -20.15 -8.06 4.26
C GLY A 121 -21.15 -8.41 5.38
N LEU A 122 -20.85 -9.44 6.18
CA LEU A 122 -21.74 -9.88 7.26
C LEU A 122 -21.57 -8.98 8.48
N GLU A 123 -22.69 -8.60 9.08
CA GLU A 123 -22.70 -7.74 10.24
C GLU A 123 -22.38 -8.48 11.54
N LEU A 124 -21.53 -7.85 12.35
CA LEU A 124 -21.34 -8.17 13.75
C LEU A 124 -21.55 -6.89 14.56
N HIS A 125 -22.55 -6.90 15.46
CA HIS A 125 -22.95 -5.73 16.25
C HIS A 125 -23.30 -4.50 15.39
N GLY A 126 -23.98 -4.72 14.25
CA GLY A 126 -24.41 -3.66 13.34
C GLY A 126 -23.31 -3.07 12.45
N LEU A 127 -22.14 -3.70 12.37
CA LEU A 127 -21.07 -3.33 11.45
C LEU A 127 -20.64 -4.54 10.61
N ALA A 128 -20.57 -4.35 9.29
CA ALA A 128 -20.02 -5.33 8.38
C ALA A 128 -18.54 -5.65 8.69
N ASP A 129 -18.10 -6.83 8.25
CA ASP A 129 -16.68 -7.21 8.37
C ASP A 129 -15.75 -6.41 7.45
N ILE A 130 -16.31 -5.85 6.38
CA ILE A 130 -15.68 -4.90 5.45
C ILE A 130 -16.71 -3.86 4.99
N GLU A 131 -16.29 -2.61 4.81
CA GLU A 131 -17.15 -1.58 4.22
C GLU A 131 -16.33 -0.62 3.36
N TRP A 132 -16.88 -0.17 2.22
CA TRP A 132 -16.16 0.68 1.27
C TRP A 132 -16.81 2.05 1.20
N PHE A 133 -15.99 3.10 1.23
CA PHE A 133 -16.46 4.48 1.23
C PHE A 133 -15.80 5.29 0.11
N THR A 134 -16.59 6.16 -0.49
CA THR A 134 -16.08 7.28 -1.30
C THR A 134 -15.21 8.20 -0.42
N PRO A 135 -14.35 9.06 -1.00
CA PRO A 135 -13.62 10.06 -0.23
C PRO A 135 -14.53 10.99 0.60
N GLY A 136 -15.80 11.14 0.18
CA GLY A 136 -16.82 11.89 0.91
C GLY A 136 -17.29 11.23 2.21
N GLY A 137 -16.98 9.95 2.46
CA GLY A 137 -17.44 9.17 3.60
C GLY A 137 -18.80 8.48 3.38
N LYS A 138 -19.32 8.50 2.16
CA LYS A 138 -20.53 7.76 1.77
C LYS A 138 -20.15 6.32 1.42
N VAL A 139 -20.90 5.35 1.93
CA VAL A 139 -20.80 3.94 1.51
C VAL A 139 -20.97 3.83 -0.01
N MET A 140 -20.06 3.11 -0.66
CA MET A 140 -20.02 2.96 -2.11
C MET A 140 -21.15 2.06 -2.59
N GLY A 141 -22.03 2.61 -3.44
CA GLY A 141 -23.05 1.83 -4.14
C GLY A 141 -22.60 1.40 -5.53
N SER A 142 -23.43 0.65 -6.25
CA SER A 142 -23.10 0.10 -7.59
C SER A 142 -22.64 1.17 -8.60
N ARG A 143 -23.18 2.39 -8.54
CA ARG A 143 -22.76 3.50 -9.40
C ARG A 143 -21.33 3.97 -9.12
N ASP A 144 -20.93 3.97 -7.85
CA ASP A 144 -19.59 4.36 -7.44
C ASP A 144 -18.55 3.32 -7.91
N TRP A 145 -18.93 2.03 -7.92
CA TRP A 145 -18.09 0.94 -8.45
C TRP A 145 -17.92 0.96 -9.97
N GLY A 146 -18.97 1.35 -10.71
CA GLY A 146 -18.92 1.44 -12.18
C GLY A 146 -18.22 2.68 -12.72
N ALA A 147 -17.87 3.65 -11.88
CA ALA A 147 -17.24 4.90 -12.29
C ALA A 147 -15.72 4.71 -12.50
N GLY A 148 -15.30 4.41 -13.73
CA GLY A 148 -13.89 4.13 -14.07
C GLY A 148 -12.89 5.28 -13.82
N HIS A 149 -13.35 6.47 -13.44
CA HIS A 149 -12.50 7.60 -13.06
C HIS A 149 -12.25 7.68 -11.54
N ASN A 150 -12.82 6.78 -10.73
CA ASN A 150 -12.60 6.75 -9.29
C ASN A 150 -11.18 6.30 -8.95
N LYS A 151 -10.30 7.28 -8.69
CA LYS A 151 -8.91 7.08 -8.28
C LYS A 151 -8.71 7.13 -6.76
N ALA A 152 -9.79 7.22 -5.99
CA ALA A 152 -9.72 7.41 -4.56
C ALA A 152 -10.92 6.79 -3.83
N PHE A 153 -10.64 6.06 -2.75
CA PHE A 153 -11.64 5.43 -1.89
C PHE A 153 -11.00 5.05 -0.55
N SER A 154 -11.82 4.65 0.42
CA SER A 154 -11.33 4.05 1.65
C SER A 154 -12.09 2.78 2.00
N VAL A 155 -11.43 1.84 2.63
CA VAL A 155 -12.02 0.59 3.10
C VAL A 155 -11.87 0.48 4.60
N PHE A 156 -12.97 0.21 5.29
CA PHE A 156 -12.98 -0.16 6.70
C PHE A 156 -12.85 -1.68 6.82
N LEU A 157 -11.98 -2.12 7.73
CA LEU A 157 -11.74 -3.52 8.06
C LEU A 157 -12.06 -3.73 9.53
N ASN A 158 -13.01 -4.61 9.82
CA ASN A 158 -13.48 -4.83 11.17
C ASN A 158 -12.70 -5.96 11.86
N GLY A 159 -11.73 -5.61 12.72
CA GLY A 159 -10.94 -6.60 13.46
C GLY A 159 -11.75 -7.43 14.45
N GLN A 160 -12.96 -6.99 14.82
CA GLN A 160 -13.85 -7.75 15.70
C GLN A 160 -14.66 -8.81 14.94
N ALA A 161 -14.80 -8.68 13.63
CA ALA A 161 -15.63 -9.55 12.78
C ALA A 161 -14.77 -10.53 11.95
N ILE A 162 -13.71 -11.08 12.54
CA ILE A 162 -12.90 -12.13 11.92
C ILE A 162 -13.59 -13.50 12.16
N PRO A 163 -14.09 -14.17 11.11
CA PRO A 163 -14.87 -15.41 11.27
C PRO A 163 -13.99 -16.64 11.56
N SER A 164 -12.69 -16.54 11.29
CA SER A 164 -11.75 -17.64 11.50
C SER A 164 -11.46 -17.83 12.99
N ARG A 165 -11.27 -19.09 13.40
CA ARG A 165 -10.78 -19.46 14.73
C ARG A 165 -9.29 -19.77 14.70
N GLY A 166 -8.64 -19.61 15.84
CA GLY A 166 -7.26 -20.01 16.05
C GLY A 166 -7.10 -21.54 16.07
N PRO A 167 -5.86 -22.04 16.17
CA PRO A 167 -5.56 -23.48 16.17
C PRO A 167 -6.26 -24.27 17.29
N ARG A 168 -6.65 -23.61 18.38
CA ARG A 168 -7.34 -24.22 19.53
C ARG A 168 -8.84 -23.87 19.58
N GLY A 169 -9.39 -23.33 18.49
CA GLY A 169 -10.80 -22.93 18.41
C GLY A 169 -11.10 -21.56 19.04
N GLU A 170 -10.09 -20.85 19.51
CA GLU A 170 -10.23 -19.52 20.12
C GLU A 170 -10.68 -18.46 19.09
N ARG A 171 -11.45 -17.47 19.56
CA ARG A 171 -11.84 -16.34 18.73
C ARG A 171 -10.60 -15.50 18.40
N ILE A 172 -10.39 -15.23 17.12
CA ILE A 172 -9.41 -14.25 16.66
C ILE A 172 -10.10 -12.88 16.65
N VAL A 173 -9.47 -11.90 17.29
CA VAL A 173 -9.87 -10.50 17.25
C VAL A 173 -8.65 -9.65 16.95
N ASP A 174 -8.89 -8.44 16.46
CA ASP A 174 -7.88 -7.47 16.11
C ASP A 174 -8.45 -6.05 16.29
N ASP A 175 -7.59 -5.06 16.16
CA ASP A 175 -7.98 -3.68 15.96
C ASP A 175 -8.76 -3.51 14.64
N SER A 176 -9.57 -2.46 14.56
CA SER A 176 -10.27 -2.09 13.33
C SER A 176 -9.54 -0.95 12.62
N PHE A 177 -9.49 -1.03 11.29
CA PHE A 177 -8.71 -0.11 10.48
C PHE A 177 -9.54 0.55 9.39
N VAL A 178 -9.11 1.73 8.97
CA VAL A 178 -9.51 2.34 7.70
C VAL A 178 -8.26 2.50 6.86
N VAL A 179 -8.25 1.88 5.68
CA VAL A 179 -7.19 2.04 4.67
C VAL A 179 -7.72 2.98 3.59
N MET A 180 -7.03 4.09 3.38
CA MET A 180 -7.40 5.13 2.42
C MET A 180 -6.41 5.10 1.26
N PHE A 181 -6.94 5.11 0.04
CA PHE A 181 -6.17 5.10 -1.20
C PHE A 181 -6.42 6.39 -1.95
N ASN A 182 -5.37 7.14 -2.25
CA ASN A 182 -5.42 8.26 -3.18
C ASN A 182 -4.45 8.01 -4.34
N ALA A 183 -4.93 7.40 -5.42
CA ALA A 183 -4.20 7.27 -6.68
C ALA A 183 -4.37 8.49 -7.60
N HIS A 184 -5.15 9.50 -7.18
CA HIS A 184 -5.22 10.78 -7.88
C HIS A 184 -3.90 11.55 -7.74
N TYR A 185 -3.63 12.44 -8.68
CA TYR A 185 -2.38 13.18 -8.70
C TYR A 185 -2.33 14.34 -7.70
N ASP A 186 -3.50 14.92 -7.41
CA ASP A 186 -3.66 15.95 -6.38
C ASP A 186 -3.95 15.38 -4.99
N ALA A 187 -3.73 16.22 -3.98
CA ALA A 187 -4.17 15.95 -2.62
C ALA A 187 -5.71 15.95 -2.52
N LEU A 188 -6.25 14.96 -1.82
CA LEU A 188 -7.70 14.81 -1.62
C LEU A 188 -8.06 14.75 -0.14
N ARG A 189 -9.24 15.25 0.21
CA ARG A 189 -9.78 15.21 1.57
C ARG A 189 -10.72 14.03 1.74
N PHE A 190 -10.41 13.18 2.70
CA PHE A 190 -11.19 12.00 3.07
C PHE A 190 -11.98 12.27 4.35
N ALA A 191 -13.26 11.92 4.37
CA ALA A 191 -14.02 11.83 5.60
C ALA A 191 -13.73 10.49 6.28
N LEU A 192 -13.61 10.51 7.61
CA LEU A 192 -13.53 9.28 8.40
C LEU A 192 -14.92 8.66 8.55
N PRO A 193 -15.04 7.32 8.63
CA PRO A 193 -16.30 6.66 8.93
C PRO A 193 -16.88 7.14 10.27
N ARG A 194 -18.18 7.42 10.30
CA ARG A 194 -18.92 7.99 11.44
C ARG A 194 -19.92 7.00 12.02
N GLY A 195 -20.39 7.23 13.23
CA GLY A 195 -21.36 6.34 13.89
C GLY A 195 -20.66 5.13 14.52
N GLY A 196 -21.20 3.93 14.33
CA GLY A 196 -20.69 2.71 14.99
C GLY A 196 -19.24 2.36 14.65
N TYR A 197 -18.68 2.88 13.55
CA TYR A 197 -17.33 2.57 13.11
C TYR A 197 -16.22 3.05 14.07
N GLY A 198 -16.47 4.07 14.88
CA GLY A 198 -15.50 4.62 15.84
C GLY A 198 -15.60 6.13 15.99
N SER A 199 -15.30 6.64 17.19
CA SER A 199 -15.28 8.07 17.49
C SER A 199 -13.92 8.72 17.18
N GLU A 200 -12.83 7.97 17.32
CA GLU A 200 -11.45 8.46 17.22
C GLU A 200 -10.54 7.50 16.46
N TRP A 201 -9.60 8.08 15.72
CA TRP A 201 -8.70 7.38 14.82
C TRP A 201 -7.28 7.92 14.95
N SER A 202 -6.28 7.05 14.88
CA SER A 202 -4.86 7.44 14.79
C SER A 202 -4.23 6.88 13.53
N SER A 203 -3.37 7.68 12.88
CA SER A 203 -2.58 7.19 11.75
C SER A 203 -1.54 6.19 12.26
N VAL A 204 -1.44 5.07 11.55
CA VAL A 204 -0.46 3.99 11.79
C VAL A 204 0.46 3.75 10.60
N ILE A 205 0.04 4.09 9.38
CA ILE A 205 0.88 4.05 8.18
C ILE A 205 0.58 5.27 7.33
N ASP A 206 1.61 5.98 6.88
CA ASP A 206 1.52 7.08 5.92
C ASP A 206 2.66 6.94 4.89
N THR A 207 2.31 6.65 3.64
CA THR A 207 3.31 6.43 2.59
C THR A 207 3.93 7.71 2.06
N ALA A 208 3.25 8.85 2.21
CA ALA A 208 3.79 10.17 1.85
C ALA A 208 4.83 10.62 2.87
N ALA A 209 4.60 10.36 4.15
CA ALA A 209 5.54 10.65 5.24
C ALA A 209 6.62 9.55 5.42
N GLY A 210 6.44 8.37 4.81
CA GLY A 210 7.34 7.23 5.01
C GLY A 210 7.28 6.66 6.43
N ALA A 211 6.11 6.73 7.06
CA ALA A 211 5.93 6.35 8.45
C ALA A 211 5.14 5.04 8.58
N VAL A 212 5.59 4.17 9.49
CA VAL A 212 4.86 3.00 10.00
C VAL A 212 5.01 2.99 11.51
N GLY A 213 3.90 2.84 12.22
CA GLY A 213 3.78 2.94 13.67
C GLY A 213 2.73 3.95 14.09
N LEU A 214 2.17 3.73 15.28
CA LEU A 214 1.12 4.54 15.86
C LEU A 214 1.59 5.98 16.09
N THR A 215 0.90 6.93 15.48
CA THR A 215 1.11 8.35 15.73
C THR A 215 0.32 8.81 16.97
N HIS A 216 0.86 9.79 17.70
CA HIS A 216 0.14 10.45 18.80
C HIS A 216 -1.00 11.36 18.31
N ARG A 217 -1.09 11.61 17.00
CA ARG A 217 -2.15 12.43 16.42
C ARG A 217 -3.45 11.64 16.40
N VAL A 218 -4.48 12.24 16.99
CA VAL A 218 -5.84 11.68 17.06
C VAL A 218 -6.78 12.52 16.21
N TYR A 219 -7.63 11.86 15.44
CA TYR A 219 -8.64 12.46 14.59
C TYR A 219 -10.02 11.98 15.04
N ARG A 220 -10.91 12.92 15.33
CA ARG A 220 -12.34 12.60 15.55
C ARG A 220 -12.97 12.15 14.24
N SER A 221 -13.94 11.25 14.27
CA SER A 221 -14.66 10.78 13.07
C SER A 221 -15.43 11.88 12.33
N THR A 222 -15.70 13.01 12.97
CA THR A 222 -16.23 14.21 12.31
C THR A 222 -15.22 14.93 11.43
N SER A 223 -13.92 14.69 11.64
CA SER A 223 -12.81 15.33 10.93
C SER A 223 -12.71 14.85 9.48
N ARG A 224 -11.97 15.62 8.69
CA ARG A 224 -11.46 15.18 7.40
C ARG A 224 -9.94 15.15 7.42
N VAL A 225 -9.36 14.14 6.77
CA VAL A 225 -7.92 13.96 6.66
C VAL A 225 -7.50 14.26 5.22
N THR A 226 -6.43 15.02 5.03
CA THR A 226 -5.88 15.31 3.71
C THR A 226 -4.82 14.27 3.40
N LEU A 227 -5.00 13.53 2.30
CA LEU A 227 -3.99 12.64 1.75
C LEU A 227 -3.29 13.35 0.60
N ALA A 228 -1.96 13.26 0.55
CA ALA A 228 -1.20 13.76 -0.58
C ALA A 228 -1.57 13.00 -1.87
N GLY A 229 -1.28 13.60 -3.02
CA GLY A 229 -1.40 12.89 -4.30
C GLY A 229 -0.56 11.61 -4.32
N ARG A 230 -1.12 10.54 -4.90
CA ARG A 230 -0.49 9.22 -5.01
C ARG A 230 0.04 8.72 -3.67
N SER A 231 -0.84 8.63 -2.68
CA SER A 231 -0.48 8.18 -1.33
C SER A 231 -1.53 7.27 -0.73
N MET A 232 -1.14 6.57 0.34
CA MET A 232 -2.02 5.77 1.16
C MET A 232 -1.87 6.17 2.62
N LEU A 233 -2.98 6.09 3.35
CA LEU A 233 -3.02 6.32 4.79
C LEU A 233 -3.80 5.18 5.46
N VAL A 234 -3.23 4.60 6.51
CA VAL A 234 -3.90 3.61 7.33
C VAL A 234 -4.15 4.21 8.70
N MET A 235 -5.40 4.10 9.15
CA MET A 235 -5.86 4.63 10.42
C MET A 235 -6.36 3.47 11.28
N GLN A 236 -5.93 3.42 12.53
CA GLN A 236 -6.42 2.48 13.54
C GLN A 236 -7.49 3.16 14.39
N ARG A 237 -8.57 2.44 14.66
CA ARG A 237 -9.63 2.87 15.58
C ARG A 237 -9.10 2.88 17.01
N ARG A 238 -9.34 3.96 17.75
CA ARG A 238 -9.11 4.02 19.19
C ARG A 238 -10.29 3.39 19.94
N ALA A 239 -9.98 2.67 21.02
CA ALA A 239 -10.96 2.09 21.93
C ALA A 239 -11.74 3.19 22.69
#